data_AF-A0AAW0JDY2-F1
#
_entry.id   AF-A0AAW0JDY2-F1
#
_cell.length_a   1.000
_cell.length_b   1.000
_cell.length_c   1.000
_cell.angle_alpha   90.00
_cell.angle_beta   90.00
_cell.angle_gamma   90.00
#
_symmetry.space_group_name_H-M   'P 1'
#
loop_
_entity.id
_entity.type
_entity.pdbx_description
1 polymer ?
#
loop_
_entity_poly.entity_id
_entity_poly.type
_entity_poly.pdbx_seq_one_letter_code
_entity_poly.pdbx_strand_id
1 'polypeptide(L)'
;TLLLLLVSVVQGENKPSSVNVKVWSISYHSPTGNMLNWAIKSSQDMNHLISELSTYVNKFYAQGRGFNKRSIRCHTSSLSKPKNKEQAQNIESEVLLTLAHTLLQAWVNALHHLWAEMGDKLGCTPPILTKALEVKTLNRYLLETMKKIACKAKFACGGNVNAPVWSELERLQSPNTDTRYFAFYNLFRCLGSDSNDVEMYLKLLKCRMLKSGC
;
A
#
# COMPACT_ATOMS: atom_id res chain seq x y z
N THR A 1 -31.50 -31.66 59.43
CA THR A 1 -30.16 -31.16 59.05
C THR A 1 -29.91 -31.56 57.61
N LEU A 2 -30.08 -30.63 56.66
CA LEU A 2 -29.00 -30.10 55.77
C LEU A 2 -28.13 -31.23 55.16
N LEU A 3 -27.98 -31.44 53.84
CA LEU A 3 -27.85 -30.46 52.74
C LEU A 3 -28.00 -31.18 51.37
N LEU A 4 -28.63 -30.47 50.43
CA LEU A 4 -28.71 -30.74 48.98
C LEU A 4 -27.34 -30.55 48.29
N LEU A 5 -27.08 -31.29 47.22
CA LEU A 5 -26.27 -30.80 46.08
C LEU A 5 -26.86 -31.29 44.74
N LEU A 6 -27.60 -30.38 44.11
CA LEU A 6 -27.86 -30.33 42.67
C LEU A 6 -26.58 -29.82 41.98
N VAL A 7 -26.12 -30.50 40.94
CA VAL A 7 -25.21 -29.90 39.95
C VAL A 7 -25.94 -29.84 38.63
N SER A 8 -26.55 -28.68 38.38
CA SER A 8 -27.12 -28.28 37.10
C SER A 8 -26.01 -27.86 36.14
N VAL A 9 -26.11 -28.38 34.91
CA VAL A 9 -25.30 -28.02 33.74
C VAL A 9 -25.41 -26.52 33.46
N VAL A 10 -24.29 -25.81 33.52
CA VAL A 10 -24.20 -24.42 33.06
C VAL A 10 -24.02 -24.44 31.54
N GLN A 11 -25.11 -24.18 30.82
CA GLN A 11 -25.08 -23.90 29.40
C GLN A 11 -24.72 -22.42 29.24
N GLY A 12 -23.43 -22.15 29.11
CA GLY A 12 -22.93 -20.81 28.78
C GLY A 12 -23.29 -20.46 27.34
N GLU A 13 -24.33 -19.67 27.15
CA GLU A 13 -24.58 -19.01 25.87
C GLU A 13 -23.48 -17.98 25.61
N ASN A 14 -22.52 -18.33 24.76
CA ASN A 14 -21.60 -17.36 24.19
C ASN A 14 -22.36 -16.46 23.21
N LYS A 15 -22.87 -15.34 23.72
CA LYS A 15 -23.39 -14.25 22.89
C LYS A 15 -22.22 -13.65 22.11
N PRO A 16 -22.21 -13.68 20.75
CA PRO A 16 -21.17 -13.00 20.01
C PRO A 16 -21.30 -11.51 20.30
N SER A 17 -20.25 -10.92 20.87
CA SER A 17 -20.11 -9.48 20.95
C SER A 17 -20.26 -8.95 19.53
N SER A 18 -21.34 -8.23 19.24
CA SER A 18 -21.51 -7.56 17.96
C SER A 18 -20.36 -6.58 17.81
N VAL A 19 -19.35 -6.96 17.04
CA VAL A 19 -18.31 -6.03 16.59
C VAL A 19 -19.07 -4.94 15.85
N ASN A 20 -19.05 -3.74 16.40
CA ASN A 20 -19.69 -2.58 15.80
C ASN A 20 -18.86 -2.21 14.56
N VAL A 21 -19.10 -2.91 13.46
CA VAL A 21 -18.43 -2.67 12.19
C VAL A 21 -18.83 -1.26 11.76
N LYS A 22 -17.85 -0.34 11.74
CA LYS A 22 -18.08 1.00 11.19
C LYS A 22 -18.38 0.86 9.71
N VAL A 23 -19.67 0.92 9.38
CA VAL A 23 -20.15 0.81 8.01
C VAL A 23 -19.67 2.03 7.22
N TRP A 24 -19.06 1.77 6.06
CA TRP A 24 -18.70 2.80 5.09
C TRP A 24 -19.97 3.47 4.55
N SER A 25 -20.42 4.55 5.19
CA SER A 25 -21.70 5.22 4.89
C SER A 25 -21.57 6.39 3.91
N ILE A 26 -20.59 6.36 3.02
CA ILE A 26 -20.35 7.44 2.05
C ILE A 26 -21.09 7.15 0.75
N SER A 27 -21.90 8.11 0.28
CA SER A 27 -22.53 8.05 -1.04
C SER A 27 -21.51 8.21 -2.16
N TYR A 28 -21.64 7.41 -3.22
CA TYR A 28 -20.80 7.51 -4.42
C TYR A 28 -20.90 8.89 -5.11
N HIS A 29 -22.10 9.48 -5.16
CA HIS A 29 -22.34 10.79 -5.78
C HIS A 29 -21.94 11.97 -4.86
N SER A 30 -21.28 11.70 -3.73
CA SER A 30 -20.79 12.74 -2.83
C SER A 30 -19.44 13.31 -3.27
N PRO A 31 -19.03 14.49 -2.76
CA PRO A 31 -17.68 15.00 -2.94
C PRO A 31 -16.60 13.99 -2.52
N THR A 32 -16.84 13.15 -1.50
CA THR A 32 -15.89 12.13 -1.08
C THR A 32 -15.80 10.95 -2.06
N GLY A 33 -16.92 10.58 -2.70
CA GLY A 33 -16.91 9.60 -3.78
C GLY A 33 -16.11 10.09 -4.98
N ASN A 34 -16.21 11.38 -5.32
CA ASN A 34 -15.36 12.01 -6.34
C ASN A 34 -13.88 11.96 -5.95
N MET A 35 -13.53 12.24 -4.68
CA MET A 35 -12.15 12.11 -4.20
C MET A 35 -11.61 10.69 -4.35
N LEU A 36 -12.43 9.66 -4.08
CA LEU A 36 -12.04 8.27 -4.28
C LEU A 36 -11.83 7.95 -5.76
N ASN A 37 -12.68 8.45 -6.65
CA ASN A 37 -12.50 8.28 -8.10
C ASN A 37 -11.19 8.89 -8.59
N TRP A 38 -10.86 10.11 -8.14
CA TRP A 38 -9.59 10.76 -8.47
C TRP A 38 -8.41 9.98 -7.89
N ALA A 39 -8.50 9.49 -6.66
CA ALA A 39 -7.47 8.66 -6.08
C ALA A 39 -7.23 7.37 -6.87
N ILE A 40 -8.29 6.71 -7.34
CA ILE A 40 -8.16 5.52 -8.20
C ILE A 40 -7.42 5.89 -9.49
N LYS A 41 -7.83 6.96 -10.17
CA LYS A 41 -7.17 7.41 -11.40
C LYS A 41 -5.69 7.74 -11.17
N SER A 42 -5.37 8.50 -10.12
CA SER A 42 -3.99 8.81 -9.75
C SER A 42 -3.17 7.57 -9.37
N SER A 43 -3.78 6.55 -8.74
CA SER A 43 -3.08 5.30 -8.45
C SER A 43 -2.76 4.50 -9.71
N GLN A 44 -3.67 4.50 -10.70
CA GLN A 44 -3.44 3.87 -12.00
C GLN A 44 -2.32 4.59 -12.77
N ASP A 45 -2.33 5.92 -12.78
CA ASP A 45 -1.29 6.72 -13.43
C ASP A 45 0.08 6.50 -12.76
N MET A 46 0.10 6.42 -11.42
CA MET A 46 1.31 6.08 -10.66
C MET A 46 1.82 4.67 -10.99
N ASN A 47 0.94 3.67 -11.07
CA ASN A 47 1.29 2.30 -11.42
C ASN A 47 1.82 2.17 -12.85
N HIS A 48 1.26 2.93 -13.78
CA HIS A 48 1.79 3.02 -15.14
C HIS A 48 3.23 3.54 -15.15
N LEU A 49 3.49 4.66 -14.48
CA LEU A 49 4.84 5.25 -14.37
C LEU A 49 5.84 4.30 -13.68
N ILE A 50 5.42 3.63 -12.59
CA ILE A 50 6.25 2.62 -11.90
C ILE A 50 6.59 1.47 -12.86
N SER A 51 5.64 1.01 -13.66
CA SER A 51 5.86 -0.05 -14.65
C SER A 51 6.87 0.36 -15.73
N GLU A 52 6.77 1.58 -16.25
CA GLU A 52 7.72 2.12 -17.22
C GLU A 52 9.14 2.23 -16.62
N LEU A 53 9.25 2.77 -15.41
CA LEU A 53 10.53 2.90 -14.70
C LEU A 53 11.13 1.53 -14.37
N SER A 54 10.32 0.59 -13.92
CA SER A 54 10.72 -0.80 -13.68
C SER A 54 11.22 -1.47 -14.96
N THR A 55 10.53 -1.27 -16.08
CA THR A 55 10.94 -1.77 -17.39
C THR A 55 12.28 -1.19 -17.82
N TYR A 56 12.46 0.13 -17.66
CA TYR A 56 13.73 0.81 -17.91
C TYR A 56 14.85 0.21 -17.04
N VAL A 57 14.61 0.05 -15.73
CA VAL A 57 15.62 -0.51 -14.82
C VAL A 57 15.97 -1.96 -15.19
N ASN A 58 14.95 -2.76 -15.53
CA ASN A 58 15.14 -4.14 -15.93
C ASN A 58 16.01 -4.25 -17.19
N LYS A 59 15.71 -3.45 -18.21
CA LYS A 59 16.40 -3.47 -19.49
C LYS A 59 17.87 -3.06 -19.36
N PHE A 60 18.15 -1.97 -18.66
CA PHE A 60 19.48 -1.37 -18.68
C PHE A 60 20.39 -1.81 -17.53
N TYR A 61 19.82 -2.24 -16.40
CA TYR A 61 20.61 -2.52 -15.19
C TYR A 61 20.45 -3.92 -14.63
N ALA A 62 19.39 -4.67 -14.97
CA ALA A 62 19.15 -6.01 -14.42
C ALA A 62 19.29 -7.15 -15.45
N GLN A 63 19.05 -6.90 -16.74
CA GLN A 63 19.09 -7.91 -17.79
C GLN A 63 20.46 -8.59 -17.83
N GLY A 64 20.47 -9.93 -17.88
CA GLY A 64 21.69 -10.73 -17.89
C GLY A 64 22.37 -10.93 -16.52
N ARG A 65 21.91 -10.27 -15.45
CA ARG A 65 22.55 -10.35 -14.12
C ARG A 65 21.94 -11.37 -13.16
N GLY A 66 20.89 -12.07 -13.60
CA GLY A 66 20.20 -13.08 -12.78
C GLY A 66 19.48 -12.52 -11.54
N PHE A 67 19.19 -11.21 -11.50
CA PHE A 67 18.52 -10.57 -10.36
C PHE A 67 17.12 -11.14 -10.08
N ASN A 68 16.44 -11.64 -11.11
CA ASN A 68 15.16 -12.34 -10.99
C ASN A 68 15.24 -13.64 -10.18
N LYS A 69 16.44 -14.23 -10.01
CA LYS A 69 16.68 -15.42 -9.19
C LYS A 69 17.04 -15.10 -7.75
N ARG A 70 17.29 -13.82 -7.42
CA ARG A 70 17.65 -13.38 -6.07
C ARG A 70 16.40 -13.17 -5.22
N SER A 71 16.54 -13.33 -3.91
CA SER A 71 15.46 -13.07 -2.96
C SER A 71 15.12 -11.58 -2.93
N ILE A 72 13.87 -11.25 -3.23
CA ILE A 72 13.27 -9.92 -3.09
C ILE A 72 12.77 -9.78 -1.66
N ARG A 73 13.14 -8.68 -1.00
CA ARG A 73 12.68 -8.34 0.35
C ARG A 73 12.18 -6.90 0.35
N CYS A 74 10.92 -6.73 0.74
CA CYS A 74 10.28 -5.43 0.85
C CYS A 74 10.20 -5.04 2.33
N HIS A 75 10.46 -3.78 2.65
CA HIS A 75 10.36 -3.29 4.04
C HIS A 75 8.92 -3.38 4.58
N THR A 76 7.93 -3.44 3.68
CA THR A 76 6.51 -3.61 3.96
C THR A 76 6.07 -5.06 4.18
N SER A 77 6.97 -6.05 4.05
CA SER A 77 6.63 -7.48 4.19
C SER A 77 6.11 -7.87 5.58
N SER A 78 6.37 -7.06 6.63
CA SER A 78 5.82 -7.28 7.97
C SER A 78 4.35 -6.88 8.11
N LEU A 79 3.79 -6.13 7.14
CA LEU A 79 2.39 -5.76 7.16
C LEU A 79 1.51 -6.98 6.87
N SER A 80 0.45 -7.13 7.66
CA SER A 80 -0.58 -8.15 7.44
C SER A 80 -1.49 -7.75 6.28
N LYS A 81 -0.99 -7.88 5.05
CA LYS A 81 -1.72 -7.58 3.82
C LYS A 81 -2.54 -8.78 3.35
N PRO A 82 -3.74 -8.56 2.78
CA PRO A 82 -4.40 -9.62 2.03
C PRO A 82 -3.51 -10.11 0.88
N LYS A 83 -3.44 -11.42 0.70
CA LYS A 83 -2.60 -12.06 -0.31
C LYS A 83 -3.20 -11.99 -1.73
N ASN A 84 -4.51 -11.81 -1.81
CA ASN A 84 -5.25 -11.79 -3.06
C ASN A 84 -6.55 -10.97 -2.93
N LYS A 85 -7.23 -10.76 -4.06
CA LYS A 85 -8.49 -10.03 -4.15
C LYS A 85 -9.58 -10.63 -3.26
N GLU A 86 -9.68 -11.95 -3.20
CA GLU A 86 -10.71 -12.66 -2.42
C GLU A 86 -10.54 -12.39 -0.91
N GLN A 87 -9.32 -12.47 -0.39
CA GLN A 87 -9.04 -12.11 0.99
C GLN A 87 -9.33 -10.64 1.24
N ALA A 88 -8.96 -9.75 0.31
CA ALA A 88 -9.21 -8.32 0.42
C ALA A 88 -10.70 -7.97 0.43
N GLN A 89 -11.54 -8.70 -0.32
CA GLN A 89 -13.00 -8.51 -0.36
C GLN A 89 -13.64 -8.70 1.03
N ASN A 90 -13.06 -9.54 1.88
CA ASN A 90 -13.55 -9.82 3.23
C ASN A 90 -12.97 -8.91 4.33
N ILE A 91 -12.04 -7.99 3.99
CA ILE A 91 -11.45 -7.05 4.96
C ILE A 91 -12.32 -5.81 5.09
N GLU A 92 -12.54 -5.32 6.32
CA GLU A 92 -13.29 -4.10 6.59
C GLU A 92 -12.76 -2.87 5.84
N SER A 93 -13.67 -1.99 5.41
CA SER A 93 -13.31 -0.82 4.60
C SER A 93 -12.38 0.16 5.33
N GLU A 94 -12.53 0.31 6.65
CA GLU A 94 -11.60 1.11 7.48
C GLU A 94 -10.19 0.52 7.47
N VAL A 95 -10.09 -0.81 7.52
CA VAL A 95 -8.81 -1.52 7.51
C VAL A 95 -8.14 -1.42 6.14
N LEU A 96 -8.90 -1.61 5.04
CA LEU A 96 -8.36 -1.44 3.67
C LEU A 96 -7.83 -0.02 3.44
N LEU A 97 -8.59 1.00 3.86
CA LEU A 97 -8.15 2.39 3.72
C LEU A 97 -6.91 2.69 4.57
N THR A 98 -6.84 2.14 5.78
CA THR A 98 -5.68 2.26 6.68
C THR A 98 -4.45 1.56 6.10
N LEU A 99 -4.61 0.37 5.50
CA LEU A 99 -3.54 -0.35 4.83
C LEU A 99 -3.00 0.44 3.63
N ALA A 100 -3.90 0.99 2.79
CA ALA A 100 -3.51 1.84 1.67
C ALA A 100 -2.69 3.06 2.14
N HIS A 101 -3.17 3.76 3.17
CA HIS A 101 -2.46 4.89 3.77
C HIS A 101 -1.09 4.48 4.34
N THR A 102 -1.02 3.35 5.05
CA THR A 102 0.22 2.84 5.66
C THR A 102 1.26 2.48 4.62
N LEU A 103 0.85 1.85 3.50
CA LEU A 103 1.75 1.55 2.38
C LEU A 103 2.30 2.83 1.75
N LEU A 104 1.43 3.78 1.41
CA LEU A 104 1.83 5.06 0.84
C LEU A 104 2.81 5.80 1.76
N GLN A 105 2.57 5.77 3.08
CA GLN A 105 3.46 6.36 4.08
C GLN A 105 4.83 5.66 4.12
N ALA A 106 4.85 4.32 4.09
CA ALA A 106 6.09 3.53 4.12
C ALA A 106 7.00 3.83 2.91
N TRP A 107 6.43 4.30 1.79
CA TRP A 107 7.16 4.63 0.58
C TRP A 107 7.64 6.08 0.49
N VAL A 108 7.21 6.98 1.39
CA VAL A 108 7.59 8.42 1.31
C VAL A 108 9.10 8.63 1.32
N ASN A 109 9.82 7.98 2.24
CA ASN A 109 11.28 8.12 2.34
C ASN A 109 12.00 7.43 1.17
N ALA A 110 11.60 6.21 0.85
CA ALA A 110 12.18 5.44 -0.25
C ALA A 110 12.03 6.16 -1.60
N LEU A 111 10.89 6.79 -1.88
CA LEU A 111 10.65 7.54 -3.12
C LEU A 111 11.43 8.86 -3.18
N HIS A 112 11.69 9.49 -2.03
CA HIS A 112 12.58 10.64 -1.97
C HIS A 112 13.99 10.26 -2.43
N HIS A 113 14.55 9.20 -1.85
CA HIS A 113 15.88 8.71 -2.19
C HIS A 113 15.95 8.08 -3.58
N LEU A 114 14.91 7.36 -4.02
CA LEU A 114 14.84 6.85 -5.39
C LEU A 114 15.07 7.97 -6.40
N TRP A 115 14.26 9.03 -6.33
CA TRP A 115 14.39 10.17 -7.25
C TRP A 115 15.75 10.87 -7.13
N ALA A 116 16.24 11.08 -5.91
CA ALA A 116 17.50 11.79 -5.67
C ALA A 116 18.73 11.02 -6.19
N GLU A 117 18.75 9.70 -6.00
CA GLU A 117 19.89 8.86 -6.34
C GLU A 117 19.90 8.43 -7.81
N MET A 118 18.76 8.36 -8.50
CA MET A 118 18.71 7.85 -9.87
C MET A 118 19.60 8.62 -10.86
N GLY A 119 19.76 9.93 -10.69
CA GLY A 119 20.59 10.73 -11.58
C GLY A 119 22.06 10.37 -11.45
N ASP A 120 22.57 10.38 -10.22
CA ASP A 120 23.98 10.13 -9.91
C ASP A 120 24.35 8.63 -10.01
N LYS A 121 23.51 7.75 -9.47
CA LYS A 121 23.83 6.33 -9.28
C LYS A 121 23.53 5.44 -10.48
N LEU A 122 22.59 5.86 -11.33
CA LEU A 122 22.25 5.17 -12.57
C LEU A 122 22.62 5.97 -13.81
N GLY A 123 22.96 7.26 -13.70
CA GLY A 123 23.17 8.11 -14.88
C GLY A 123 21.86 8.46 -15.60
N CYS A 124 20.73 8.39 -14.90
CA CYS A 124 19.43 8.72 -15.49
C CYS A 124 19.37 10.21 -15.83
N THR A 125 19.01 10.54 -17.06
CA THR A 125 18.72 11.92 -17.47
C THR A 125 17.20 12.20 -17.38
N PRO A 126 16.77 13.46 -17.48
CA PRO A 126 15.42 13.73 -18.00
C PRO A 126 15.27 12.97 -19.34
N PRO A 127 14.14 12.31 -19.68
CA PRO A 127 12.80 12.30 -19.07
C PRO A 127 12.55 11.24 -17.97
N ILE A 128 13.49 10.33 -17.72
CA ILE A 128 13.31 9.25 -16.73
C ILE A 128 13.23 9.78 -15.30
N LEU A 129 14.08 10.76 -14.96
CA LEU A 129 14.04 11.41 -13.65
C LEU A 129 12.70 12.11 -13.37
N THR A 130 12.07 12.69 -14.39
CA THR A 130 10.76 13.34 -14.27
C THR A 130 9.68 12.33 -13.88
N LYS A 131 9.68 11.13 -14.48
CA LYS A 131 8.74 10.07 -14.12
C LYS A 131 8.91 9.63 -12.65
N ALA A 132 10.15 9.50 -12.17
CA ALA A 132 10.41 9.16 -10.77
C ALA A 132 9.92 10.27 -9.81
N LEU A 133 10.10 11.54 -10.18
CA LEU A 133 9.55 12.68 -9.43
C LEU A 133 8.03 12.66 -9.40
N GLU A 134 7.40 12.32 -10.52
CA GLU A 134 5.93 12.23 -10.63
C GLU A 134 5.37 11.11 -9.76
N VAL A 135 6.00 9.92 -9.74
CA VAL A 135 5.63 8.83 -8.82
C VAL A 135 5.72 9.29 -7.35
N LYS A 136 6.82 9.95 -6.96
CA LYS A 136 6.98 10.52 -5.62
C LYS A 136 5.86 11.52 -5.28
N THR A 137 5.47 12.34 -6.25
CA THR A 137 4.43 13.36 -6.10
C THR A 137 3.04 12.74 -5.97
N LEU A 138 2.71 11.79 -6.84
CA LEU A 138 1.45 11.03 -6.81
C LEU A 138 1.31 10.24 -5.50
N ASN A 139 2.39 9.61 -5.00
CA ASN A 139 2.35 8.91 -3.72
C ASN A 139 1.95 9.83 -2.55
N ARG A 140 2.53 11.04 -2.47
CA ARG A 140 2.14 12.04 -1.46
C ARG A 140 0.72 12.54 -1.65
N TYR A 141 0.30 12.79 -2.88
CA TYR A 141 -1.08 13.18 -3.18
C TYR A 141 -2.08 12.12 -2.71
N LEU A 142 -1.82 10.85 -3.02
CA LEU A 142 -2.65 9.72 -2.62
C LEU A 142 -2.68 9.59 -1.10
N LEU A 143 -1.53 9.69 -0.42
CA LEU A 143 -1.42 9.62 1.04
C LEU A 143 -2.35 10.64 1.73
N GLU A 144 -2.24 11.91 1.35
CA GLU A 144 -3.07 12.98 1.90
C GLU A 144 -4.55 12.81 1.54
N THR A 145 -4.84 12.31 0.33
CA THR A 145 -6.22 12.03 -0.10
C THR A 145 -6.85 10.92 0.73
N MET A 146 -6.10 9.86 1.05
CA MET A 146 -6.58 8.77 1.91
C MET A 146 -6.91 9.25 3.31
N LYS A 147 -6.04 10.10 3.89
CA LYS A 147 -6.28 10.73 5.20
C LYS A 147 -7.57 11.54 5.20
N LYS A 148 -7.80 12.35 4.16
CA LYS A 148 -9.03 13.15 4.02
C LYS A 148 -10.28 12.27 3.85
N ILE A 149 -10.21 11.21 3.05
CA ILE A 149 -11.32 10.25 2.89
C ILE A 149 -11.63 9.58 4.23
N ALA A 150 -10.62 9.14 4.98
CA ALA A 150 -10.79 8.51 6.29
C ALA A 150 -11.51 9.44 7.28
N CYS A 151 -11.09 10.71 7.37
CA CYS A 151 -11.76 11.69 8.22
C CYS A 151 -13.23 11.89 7.81
N LYS A 152 -13.50 12.01 6.51
CA LYS A 152 -14.88 12.17 6.00
C LYS A 152 -15.73 10.92 6.22
N ALA A 153 -15.12 9.73 6.26
CA ALA A 153 -15.76 8.46 6.60
C ALA A 153 -16.00 8.27 8.10
N LYS A 154 -15.55 9.21 8.96
CA LYS A 154 -15.56 9.07 10.44
C LYS A 154 -14.78 7.85 10.93
N PHE A 155 -13.78 7.45 10.15
CA PHE A 155 -12.79 6.47 10.57
C PHE A 155 -11.70 7.12 11.40
N ALA A 156 -10.87 6.31 12.05
CA ALA A 156 -9.68 6.82 12.72
C ALA A 156 -8.85 7.64 11.72
N CYS A 157 -8.70 8.93 11.99
CA CYS A 157 -8.00 9.86 11.10
C CYS A 157 -7.09 10.78 11.92
N GLY A 158 -5.86 11.01 11.44
CA GLY A 158 -4.91 11.90 12.11
C GLY A 158 -3.94 11.24 13.11
N GLY A 159 -4.09 9.95 13.41
CA GLY A 159 -3.03 9.20 14.09
C GLY A 159 -1.82 8.97 13.18
N ASN A 160 -0.61 9.04 13.73
CA ASN A 160 0.56 8.54 13.02
C ASN A 160 0.37 7.04 12.80
N VAL A 161 0.33 6.62 11.53
CA VAL A 161 0.42 5.19 11.20
C VAL A 161 1.85 4.73 11.45
N ASN A 162 1.99 3.64 12.18
CA ASN A 162 3.28 2.96 12.36
C ASN A 162 3.63 2.23 11.06
N ALA A 163 4.08 2.99 10.07
CA ALA A 163 4.52 2.47 8.79
C ALA A 163 5.94 1.88 8.91
N PRO A 164 6.22 0.71 8.30
CA PRO A 164 7.56 0.16 8.26
C PRO A 164 8.55 1.16 7.65
N VAL A 165 9.71 1.30 8.28
CA VAL A 165 10.75 2.23 7.85
C VAL A 165 11.60 1.57 6.77
N TRP A 166 11.83 2.29 5.68
CA TRP A 166 12.81 1.90 4.65
C TRP A 166 14.20 2.42 5.03
N SER A 167 15.19 1.52 5.09
CA SER A 167 16.56 1.80 5.57
C SER A 167 17.65 1.31 4.61
N GLU A 168 17.38 1.33 3.30
CA GLU A 168 18.21 0.69 2.27
C GLU A 168 19.01 1.70 1.43
N LEU A 169 19.20 2.93 1.93
CA LEU A 169 19.90 4.01 1.22
C LEU A 169 21.34 3.62 0.87
N GLU A 170 22.07 3.03 1.81
CA GLU A 170 23.46 2.60 1.60
C GLU A 170 23.58 1.62 0.43
N ARG A 171 22.56 0.77 0.20
CA ARG A 171 22.57 -0.15 -0.96
C ARG A 171 22.35 0.59 -2.28
N LEU A 172 21.55 1.66 -2.31
CA LEU A 172 21.43 2.53 -3.50
C LEU A 172 22.73 3.31 -3.77
N GLN A 173 23.49 3.64 -2.73
CA GLN A 173 24.73 4.40 -2.83
C GLN A 173 26.00 3.53 -2.93
N SER A 174 25.85 2.21 -2.82
CA SER A 174 26.95 1.24 -2.82
C SER A 174 27.93 1.48 -3.97
N PRO A 175 29.26 1.50 -3.73
CA PRO A 175 30.24 1.60 -4.81
C PRO A 175 30.23 0.34 -5.69
N ASN A 176 29.86 -0.81 -5.14
CA ASN A 176 29.66 -2.03 -5.91
C ASN A 176 28.43 -1.89 -6.83
N THR A 177 28.68 -1.91 -8.13
CA THR A 177 27.68 -1.74 -9.19
C THR A 177 26.57 -2.78 -9.15
N ASP A 178 26.90 -4.05 -8.88
CA ASP A 178 25.90 -5.12 -8.88
C ASP A 178 24.97 -5.04 -7.67
N THR A 179 25.52 -4.74 -6.49
CA THR A 179 24.74 -4.43 -5.28
C THR A 179 23.81 -3.24 -5.53
N ARG A 180 24.33 -2.18 -6.13
CA ARG A 180 23.59 -0.95 -6.42
C ARG A 180 22.43 -1.19 -7.39
N TYR A 181 22.69 -1.84 -8.53
CA TYR A 181 21.66 -2.16 -9.51
C TYR A 181 20.61 -3.12 -8.95
N PHE A 182 21.03 -4.10 -8.14
CA PHE A 182 20.08 -4.98 -7.48
C PHE A 182 19.20 -4.24 -6.48
N ALA A 183 19.73 -3.24 -5.78
CA ALA A 183 18.96 -2.42 -4.85
C ALA A 183 17.85 -1.63 -5.58
N PHE A 184 18.15 -0.99 -6.72
CA PHE A 184 17.14 -0.34 -7.55
C PHE A 184 16.13 -1.34 -8.13
N TYR A 185 16.59 -2.49 -8.61
CA TYR A 185 15.72 -3.57 -9.08
C TYR A 185 14.73 -4.03 -7.99
N ASN A 186 15.24 -4.34 -6.80
CA ASN A 186 14.43 -4.75 -5.64
C ASN A 186 13.43 -3.66 -5.25
N LEU A 187 13.86 -2.39 -5.23
CA LEU A 187 13.01 -1.25 -4.92
C LEU A 187 11.82 -1.17 -5.88
N PHE A 188 12.03 -1.22 -7.20
CA PHE A 188 10.92 -1.17 -8.17
C PHE A 188 10.01 -2.40 -8.13
N ARG A 189 10.56 -3.59 -7.82
CA ARG A 189 9.75 -4.81 -7.63
C ARG A 189 8.81 -4.66 -6.43
N CYS A 190 9.32 -4.17 -5.31
CA CYS A 190 8.54 -3.93 -4.11
C CYS A 190 7.52 -2.80 -4.28
N LEU A 191 7.96 -1.67 -4.86
CA LEU A 191 7.11 -0.51 -5.11
C LEU A 191 5.92 -0.88 -6.01
N GLY A 192 6.18 -1.59 -7.10
CA GLY A 192 5.12 -2.04 -8.00
C GLY A 192 4.15 -3.02 -7.35
N SER A 193 4.62 -3.90 -6.45
CA SER A 193 3.71 -4.79 -5.72
C SER A 193 2.80 -4.00 -4.77
N ASP A 194 3.39 -3.13 -3.95
CA ASP A 194 2.64 -2.38 -2.93
C ASP A 194 1.71 -1.33 -3.56
N SER A 195 2.09 -0.72 -4.68
CA SER A 195 1.27 0.26 -5.37
C SER A 195 0.07 -0.38 -6.09
N ASN A 196 0.23 -1.63 -6.58
CA ASN A 196 -0.89 -2.44 -7.07
C ASN A 196 -1.85 -2.83 -5.94
N ASP A 197 -1.34 -3.16 -4.74
CA ASP A 197 -2.17 -3.42 -3.56
C ASP A 197 -3.01 -2.17 -3.21
N VAL A 198 -2.40 -0.99 -3.20
CA VAL A 198 -3.09 0.29 -2.98
C VAL A 198 -4.23 0.48 -3.99
N GLU A 199 -3.93 0.40 -5.30
CA GLU A 199 -4.96 0.55 -6.35
C GLU A 199 -6.12 -0.45 -6.16
N MET A 200 -5.80 -1.71 -5.86
CA MET A 200 -6.79 -2.76 -5.61
C MET A 200 -7.70 -2.39 -4.43
N TYR A 201 -7.14 -1.93 -3.32
CA TYR A 201 -7.92 -1.51 -2.15
C TYR A 201 -8.87 -0.35 -2.49
N LEU A 202 -8.40 0.66 -3.23
CA LEU A 202 -9.25 1.79 -3.63
C LEU A 202 -10.40 1.36 -4.52
N LYS A 203 -10.14 0.46 -5.47
CA LYS A 203 -11.17 -0.12 -6.33
C LYS A 203 -12.21 -0.90 -5.52
N LEU A 204 -11.78 -1.72 -4.57
CA LEU A 204 -12.70 -2.46 -3.68
C LEU A 204 -13.56 -1.52 -2.83
N LEU A 205 -12.98 -0.43 -2.30
CA LEU A 205 -13.74 0.59 -1.56
C LEU A 205 -14.82 1.22 -2.43
N LYS A 206 -14.51 1.56 -3.70
CA LYS A 206 -15.49 2.09 -4.65
C LYS A 206 -16.60 1.10 -4.92
N CYS A 207 -16.27 -0.17 -5.12
CA CYS A 207 -17.25 -1.24 -5.35
C CYS A 207 -18.27 -1.34 -4.21
N ARG A 208 -17.79 -1.28 -2.96
CA ARG A 208 -18.66 -1.31 -1.78
C ARG A 208 -19.60 -0.11 -1.72
N MET A 209 -19.16 1.07 -2.16
CA MET A 209 -20.01 2.27 -2.24
C MET A 209 -21.13 2.13 -3.27
N LEU A 210 -20.85 1.48 -4.40
CA LEU A 210 -21.83 1.28 -5.47
C LEU A 210 -22.85 0.18 -5.16
N LYS A 211 -22.61 -0.63 -4.11
CA LYS A 211 -23.36 -1.87 -3.82
C LYS A 211 -23.49 -2.79 -5.05
N SER A 212 -22.57 -2.67 -5.99
CA SER A 212 -22.52 -3.47 -7.21
C SER A 212 -21.52 -4.61 -7.01
N GLY A 213 -21.78 -5.76 -7.63
CA GLY A 213 -20.79 -6.82 -7.74
C GLY A 213 -19.51 -6.29 -8.41
N CYS A 214 -18.38 -6.54 -7.77
CA CYS A 214 -17.02 -6.41 -8.29
C CYS A 214 -16.28 -7.70 -7.98
#